data_AF-A0A6B0XCP8-F1
#
_entry.id   AF-A0A6B0XCP8-F1
#
_cell.length_a   1.000
_cell.length_b   1.000
_cell.length_c   1.000
_cell.angle_alpha   90.00
_cell.angle_beta   90.00
_cell.angle_gamma   90.00
#
_symmetry.space_group_name_H-M   'P 1'
#
loop_
_entity.id
_entity.type
_entity.pdbx_description
1 polymer ?
#
loop_
_entity_poly.entity_id
_entity_poly.type
_entity_poly.pdbx_seq_one_letter_code
_entity_poly.pdbx_strand_id
1 'polypeptide(L)'
;MGQLDSSIFYVEQASILAPSSTKVHSTLGYLYMQAGQGERARERLDRALALDAKNAEAYHLYGYYYAEKDSVDQAIEQYQKLAELSPENVEAYNNIAFLLAGVGRYAEALDYYKRAKDQAQDPYLAQAITTKIEEVQAMLAGEMRARYILVETEGSALEILEKIAQGADFSKLAQQLSIAPNANQGGDLGFFGPGELMPEIEEVVMKLKVGELSPVVELPVGYIVVQRLN
;
A
#
# COMPACT_ATOMS: atom_id res chain seq x y z
N MET A 1 17.84 -24.64 -12.89
CA MET A 1 17.68 -23.85 -11.66
C MET A 1 17.20 -22.48 -12.05
N GLY A 2 16.18 -21.95 -11.38
CA GLY A 2 15.83 -20.54 -11.54
C GLY A 2 16.95 -19.66 -10.99
N GLN A 3 16.96 -18.37 -11.38
CA GLN A 3 17.95 -17.42 -10.89
C GLN A 3 17.95 -17.35 -9.35
N LEU A 4 16.78 -17.45 -8.72
CA LEU A 4 16.61 -17.47 -7.27
C LEU A 4 17.25 -18.69 -6.60
N ASP A 5 17.07 -19.89 -7.16
CA ASP A 5 17.68 -21.12 -6.62
C ASP A 5 19.20 -21.06 -6.66
N SER A 6 19.75 -20.54 -7.76
CA SER A 6 21.19 -20.35 -7.89
C SER A 6 21.72 -19.31 -6.90
N SER A 7 21.00 -18.20 -6.70
CA SER A 7 21.36 -17.21 -5.68
C SER A 7 21.38 -17.80 -4.27
N ILE A 8 20.33 -18.55 -3.89
CA ILE A 8 20.27 -19.23 -2.59
C ILE A 8 21.47 -20.17 -2.44
N PHE A 9 21.74 -21.01 -3.43
CA PHE A 9 22.86 -21.95 -3.40
C PHE A 9 24.20 -21.27 -3.12
N TYR A 10 24.53 -20.20 -3.87
CA TYR A 10 25.82 -19.51 -3.70
C TYR A 10 25.93 -18.80 -2.35
N VAL A 11 24.83 -18.22 -1.84
CA VAL A 11 24.86 -17.56 -0.53
C VAL A 11 24.88 -18.60 0.62
N GLU A 12 24.29 -19.78 0.44
CA GLU A 12 24.43 -20.90 1.38
C GLU A 12 25.90 -21.35 1.48
N GLN A 13 26.61 -21.48 0.35
CA GLN A 13 28.05 -21.76 0.37
C GLN A 13 28.84 -20.65 1.07
N ALA A 14 28.50 -19.38 0.82
CA ALA A 14 29.11 -18.26 1.53
C ALA A 14 28.86 -18.33 3.06
N SER A 15 27.71 -18.85 3.50
CA SER A 15 27.41 -19.01 4.93
C SER A 15 28.26 -20.07 5.61
N ILE A 16 28.73 -21.08 4.87
CA ILE A 16 29.67 -22.09 5.37
C ILE A 16 31.07 -21.47 5.53
N LEU A 17 31.49 -20.63 4.57
CA LEU A 17 32.79 -19.97 4.59
C LEU A 17 32.86 -18.81 5.59
N ALA A 18 31.74 -18.15 5.85
CA ALA A 18 31.64 -16.99 6.73
C ALA A 18 30.44 -17.12 7.71
N PRO A 19 30.47 -18.09 8.64
CA PRO A 19 29.32 -18.42 9.49
C PRO A 19 28.92 -17.33 10.49
N SER A 20 29.80 -16.37 10.76
CA SER A 20 29.55 -15.23 11.63
C SER A 20 29.23 -13.95 10.87
N SER A 21 29.10 -14.01 9.54
CA SER A 21 28.75 -12.83 8.75
C SER A 21 27.26 -12.54 8.84
N THR A 22 26.91 -11.48 9.56
CA THR A 22 25.53 -11.01 9.69
C THR A 22 24.92 -10.68 8.34
N LYS A 23 25.69 -10.06 7.43
CA LYS A 23 25.28 -9.76 6.05
C LYS A 23 24.85 -11.03 5.29
N VAL A 24 25.61 -12.12 5.41
CA VAL A 24 25.29 -13.38 4.71
C VAL A 24 23.98 -13.97 5.23
N HIS A 25 23.77 -13.95 6.55
CA HIS A 25 22.52 -14.41 7.14
C HIS A 25 21.33 -13.52 6.79
N SER A 26 21.47 -12.18 6.81
CA SER A 26 20.44 -11.26 6.34
C SER A 26 20.07 -11.50 4.88
N THR A 27 21.07 -11.67 3.99
CA THR A 27 20.83 -11.98 2.57
C THR A 27 20.12 -13.33 2.38
N LEU A 28 20.50 -14.39 3.11
CA LEU A 28 19.76 -15.65 3.06
C LEU A 28 18.32 -15.49 3.56
N GLY A 29 18.13 -14.72 4.64
CA GLY A 29 16.81 -14.37 5.15
C GLY A 29 15.92 -13.79 4.05
N TYR A 30 16.42 -12.75 3.36
CA TYR A 30 15.74 -12.15 2.22
C TYR A 30 15.43 -13.13 1.09
N LEU A 31 16.43 -13.90 0.64
CA LEU A 31 16.24 -14.84 -0.46
C LEU A 31 15.24 -15.95 -0.13
N TYR A 32 15.23 -16.45 1.11
CA TYR A 32 14.24 -17.43 1.54
C TYR A 32 12.83 -16.83 1.60
N MET A 33 12.65 -15.56 1.97
CA MET A 33 11.34 -14.89 1.87
C MET A 33 10.85 -14.87 0.42
N GLN A 34 11.71 -14.45 -0.51
CA GLN A 34 11.40 -14.44 -1.94
C GLN A 34 11.08 -15.84 -2.50
N ALA A 35 11.62 -16.90 -1.90
CA ALA A 35 11.34 -18.28 -2.26
C ALA A 35 10.11 -18.88 -1.53
N GLY A 36 9.38 -18.09 -0.74
CA GLY A 36 8.25 -18.57 0.07
C GLY A 36 8.65 -19.43 1.28
N GLN A 37 9.94 -19.52 1.60
CA GLN A 37 10.51 -20.35 2.67
C GLN A 37 10.59 -19.57 3.99
N GLY A 38 9.43 -19.14 4.50
CA GLY A 38 9.33 -18.22 5.64
C GLY A 38 10.02 -18.68 6.93
N GLU A 39 9.96 -19.98 7.25
CA GLU A 39 10.64 -20.50 8.46
C GLU A 39 12.17 -20.39 8.34
N ARG A 40 12.74 -20.79 7.19
CA ARG A 40 14.17 -20.66 6.92
C ARG A 40 14.61 -19.20 6.88
N ALA A 41 13.75 -18.30 6.37
CA ALA A 41 14.02 -16.88 6.40
C ALA A 41 14.19 -16.37 7.85
N ARG A 42 13.22 -16.71 8.71
CA ARG A 42 13.23 -16.36 10.12
C ARG A 42 14.48 -16.91 10.82
N GLU A 43 14.82 -18.18 10.65
CA GLU A 43 16.02 -18.76 11.26
C GLU A 43 17.31 -17.99 10.92
N ARG A 44 17.41 -17.48 9.69
CA ARG A 44 18.57 -16.69 9.25
C ARG A 44 18.57 -15.29 9.84
N LEU A 45 17.42 -14.65 9.92
CA LEU A 45 17.32 -13.34 10.58
C LEU A 45 17.59 -13.46 12.10
N ASP A 46 17.07 -14.49 12.76
CA ASP A 46 17.38 -14.83 14.16
C ASP A 46 18.89 -15.01 14.34
N ARG A 47 19.55 -15.71 13.41
CA ARG A 47 21.00 -15.89 13.45
C ARG A 47 21.76 -14.58 13.24
N ALA A 48 21.29 -13.71 12.35
CA ALA A 48 21.89 -12.38 12.15
C ALA A 48 21.80 -11.53 13.42
N LEU A 49 20.66 -11.51 14.11
CA LEU A 49 20.48 -10.79 15.37
C LEU A 49 21.23 -11.42 16.55
N ALA A 50 21.38 -12.75 16.56
CA ALA A 50 22.20 -13.43 17.58
C ALA A 50 23.70 -13.09 17.44
N LEU A 51 24.17 -12.83 16.21
CA LEU A 51 25.54 -12.40 15.93
C LEU A 51 25.75 -10.90 16.18
N ASP A 52 24.74 -10.08 15.89
CA ASP A 52 24.72 -8.65 16.17
C ASP A 52 23.30 -8.19 16.50
N ALA A 53 23.05 -7.98 17.80
CA ALA A 53 21.75 -7.54 18.31
C ALA A 53 21.38 -6.10 17.91
N LYS A 54 22.30 -5.34 17.30
CA LYS A 54 22.07 -3.97 16.80
C LYS A 54 22.09 -3.90 15.28
N ASN A 55 21.89 -5.02 14.60
CA ASN A 55 21.89 -5.07 13.15
C ASN A 55 20.59 -4.45 12.57
N ALA A 56 20.68 -3.20 12.13
CA ALA A 56 19.60 -2.47 11.49
C ALA A 56 18.98 -3.22 10.28
N GLU A 57 19.82 -3.79 9.40
CA GLU A 57 19.35 -4.53 8.22
C GLU A 57 18.53 -5.78 8.62
N ALA A 58 18.93 -6.46 9.69
CA ALA A 58 18.16 -7.61 10.18
C ALA A 58 16.78 -7.20 10.72
N TYR A 59 16.69 -6.09 11.46
CA TYR A 59 15.40 -5.54 11.89
C TYR A 59 14.53 -5.07 10.73
N HIS A 60 15.13 -4.44 9.72
CA HIS A 60 14.45 -4.06 8.49
C HIS A 60 13.79 -5.27 7.81
N LEU A 61 14.56 -6.33 7.58
CA LEU A 61 14.08 -7.56 6.96
C LEU A 61 13.08 -8.32 7.82
N TYR A 62 13.18 -8.24 9.14
CA TYR A 62 12.18 -8.79 10.06
C TYR A 62 10.86 -8.04 10.00
N GLY A 63 10.89 -6.71 9.92
CA GLY A 63 9.70 -5.90 9.69
C GLY A 63 9.01 -6.30 8.39
N TYR A 64 9.78 -6.45 7.31
CA TYR A 64 9.27 -6.90 6.02
C TYR A 64 8.68 -8.32 6.10
N TYR A 65 9.37 -9.25 6.77
CA TYR A 65 8.89 -10.61 7.00
C TYR A 65 7.51 -10.65 7.67
N TYR A 66 7.31 -9.85 8.72
CA TYR A 66 6.02 -9.82 9.42
C TYR A 66 4.94 -9.08 8.64
N ALA A 67 5.30 -8.06 7.86
CA ALA A 67 4.35 -7.35 6.99
C ALA A 67 3.78 -8.29 5.91
N GLU A 68 4.61 -9.10 5.26
CA GLU A 68 4.19 -10.13 4.28
C GLU A 68 3.32 -11.24 4.89
N LYS A 69 3.29 -11.35 6.23
CA LYS A 69 2.46 -12.30 6.98
C LYS A 69 1.23 -11.66 7.60
N ASP A 70 0.89 -10.42 7.22
CA ASP A 70 -0.19 -9.61 7.80
C ASP A 70 -0.10 -9.47 9.33
N SER A 71 1.10 -9.67 9.90
CA SER A 71 1.37 -9.60 11.34
C SER A 71 1.80 -8.18 11.71
N VAL A 72 0.85 -7.25 11.56
CA VAL A 72 1.07 -5.80 11.56
C VAL A 72 1.80 -5.30 12.82
N ASP A 73 1.35 -5.70 14.01
CA ASP A 73 1.96 -5.24 15.27
C ASP A 73 3.42 -5.71 15.41
N GLN A 74 3.71 -6.96 14.98
CA GLN A 74 5.07 -7.48 15.00
C GLN A 74 5.94 -6.74 13.99
N ALA A 75 5.43 -6.44 12.78
CA ALA A 75 6.16 -5.66 11.79
C ALA A 75 6.50 -4.26 12.32
N ILE A 76 5.53 -3.58 12.95
CA ILE A 76 5.74 -2.27 13.57
C ILE A 76 6.82 -2.34 14.66
N GLU A 77 6.81 -3.35 15.53
CA GLU A 77 7.84 -3.52 16.57
C GLU A 77 9.26 -3.60 15.98
N GLN A 78 9.44 -4.36 14.90
CA GLN A 78 10.76 -4.52 14.28
C GLN A 78 11.22 -3.23 13.57
N TYR A 79 10.31 -2.52 12.89
CA TYR A 79 10.64 -1.22 12.32
C TYR A 79 10.87 -0.14 13.39
N GLN A 80 10.22 -0.21 14.55
CA GLN A 80 10.53 0.65 15.68
C GLN A 80 11.95 0.40 16.21
N LYS A 81 12.38 -0.87 16.30
CA LYS A 81 13.77 -1.20 16.63
C LYS A 81 14.77 -0.67 15.59
N LEU A 82 14.43 -0.74 14.30
CA LEU A 82 15.21 -0.09 13.25
C LEU A 82 15.30 1.43 13.45
N ALA A 83 14.19 2.09 13.73
CA ALA A 83 14.15 3.53 13.98
C ALA A 83 14.92 3.94 15.25
N GLU A 84 14.93 3.10 16.29
CA GLU A 84 15.77 3.31 17.48
C GLU A 84 17.28 3.26 17.16
N LEU A 85 17.69 2.37 16.25
CA LEU A 85 19.08 2.19 15.83
C LEU A 85 19.54 3.20 14.78
N SER A 86 18.61 3.69 13.95
CA SER A 86 18.85 4.66 12.88
C SER A 86 17.74 5.70 12.88
N PRO A 87 17.81 6.71 13.76
CA PRO A 87 16.76 7.72 13.93
C PRO A 87 16.44 8.57 12.70
N GLU A 88 17.34 8.60 11.71
CA GLU A 88 17.20 9.29 10.42
C GLU A 88 16.68 8.38 9.30
N ASN A 89 16.38 7.11 9.60
CA ASN A 89 15.92 6.15 8.60
C ASN A 89 14.47 6.44 8.18
N VAL A 90 14.33 7.09 7.02
CA VAL A 90 13.03 7.45 6.42
C VAL A 90 12.16 6.23 6.15
N GLU A 91 12.75 5.13 5.69
CA GLU A 91 12.04 3.90 5.34
C GLU A 91 11.38 3.25 6.57
N ALA A 92 12.07 3.25 7.72
CA ALA A 92 11.52 2.74 8.97
C ALA A 92 10.22 3.47 9.36
N TYR A 93 10.25 4.80 9.38
CA TYR A 93 9.06 5.60 9.71
C TYR A 93 7.97 5.48 8.66
N ASN A 94 8.32 5.46 7.37
CA ASN A 94 7.37 5.29 6.28
C ASN A 94 6.64 3.94 6.35
N ASN A 95 7.37 2.86 6.64
CA ASN A 95 6.79 1.52 6.76
C ASN A 95 5.89 1.39 7.98
N ILE A 96 6.29 1.95 9.14
CA ILE A 96 5.41 2.01 10.32
C ILE A 96 4.12 2.77 10.01
N ALA A 97 4.23 3.94 9.37
CA ALA A 97 3.08 4.75 9.02
C ALA A 97 2.13 4.03 8.04
N PHE A 98 2.67 3.36 7.03
CA PHE A 98 1.90 2.58 6.07
C PHE A 98 1.13 1.45 6.75
N LEU A 99 1.80 0.69 7.63
CA LEU A 99 1.19 -0.40 8.40
C LEU A 99 0.08 0.11 9.32
N LEU A 100 0.31 1.22 10.03
CA LEU A 100 -0.68 1.86 10.89
C LEU A 100 -1.91 2.35 10.10
N ALA A 101 -1.69 2.96 8.93
CA ALA A 101 -2.77 3.40 8.06
C ALA A 101 -3.61 2.22 7.55
N GLY A 102 -2.97 1.10 7.20
CA GLY A 102 -3.64 -0.12 6.76
C GLY A 102 -4.60 -0.73 7.80
N VAL A 103 -4.32 -0.54 9.09
CA VAL A 103 -5.20 -0.99 10.19
C VAL A 103 -6.09 0.13 10.76
N GLY A 104 -6.19 1.27 10.07
CA GLY A 104 -7.07 2.39 10.46
C GLY A 104 -6.55 3.24 11.62
N ARG A 105 -5.30 3.08 12.05
CA ARG A 105 -4.65 3.89 13.10
C ARG A 105 -4.10 5.19 12.52
N TYR A 106 -4.97 5.96 11.88
CA TYR A 106 -4.59 7.11 11.04
C TYR A 106 -3.87 8.22 11.80
N ALA A 107 -4.25 8.50 13.05
CA ALA A 107 -3.62 9.56 13.85
C ALA A 107 -2.14 9.25 14.13
N GLU A 108 -1.84 7.99 14.43
CA GLU A 108 -0.47 7.53 14.65
C GLU A 108 0.30 7.45 13.32
N ALA A 109 -0.33 6.94 12.26
CA ALA A 109 0.25 6.92 10.92
C ALA A 109 0.69 8.33 10.47
N LEU A 110 -0.12 9.35 10.74
CA LEU A 110 0.18 10.74 10.40
C LEU A 110 1.43 11.27 11.13
N ASP A 111 1.62 10.92 12.41
CA ASP A 111 2.83 11.30 13.15
C ASP A 111 4.08 10.69 12.52
N TYR A 112 4.03 9.40 12.21
CA TYR A 112 5.15 8.69 11.58
C TYR A 112 5.44 9.17 10.16
N TYR A 113 4.44 9.44 9.33
CA TYR A 113 4.67 10.00 8.00
C TYR A 113 5.30 11.40 8.06
N LYS A 114 4.90 12.25 9.02
CA LYS A 114 5.53 13.55 9.21
C LYS A 114 7.01 13.41 9.57
N ARG A 115 7.35 12.51 10.50
CA ARG A 115 8.75 12.19 10.81
C ARG A 115 9.52 11.69 9.59
N ALA A 116 8.92 10.78 8.80
CA ALA A 116 9.54 10.27 7.57
C ALA A 116 9.83 11.41 6.58
N LYS A 117 8.86 12.31 6.36
CA LYS A 117 8.99 13.47 5.48
C LYS A 117 10.07 14.44 5.97
N ASP A 118 10.13 14.72 7.28
CA ASP A 118 11.11 15.64 7.85
C ASP A 118 12.56 15.14 7.67
N GLN A 119 12.77 13.82 7.63
CA GLN A 119 14.07 13.21 7.38
C GLN A 119 14.37 12.99 5.88
N ALA A 120 13.38 13.13 4.99
CA ALA A 120 13.52 12.87 3.57
C ALA A 120 14.28 14.00 2.86
N GLN A 121 15.50 13.68 2.39
CA GLN A 121 16.32 14.62 1.60
C GLN A 121 15.97 14.60 0.12
N ASP A 122 15.46 13.46 -0.40
CA ASP A 122 15.04 13.32 -1.78
C ASP A 122 13.66 13.99 -1.98
N PRO A 123 13.54 15.03 -2.83
CA PRO A 123 12.28 15.69 -3.10
C PRO A 123 11.20 14.76 -3.65
N TYR A 124 11.57 13.75 -4.45
CA TYR A 124 10.60 12.79 -5.00
C TYR A 124 10.00 11.91 -3.90
N LEU A 125 10.84 11.44 -2.97
CA LEU A 125 10.40 10.69 -1.80
C LEU A 125 9.54 11.56 -0.88
N ALA A 126 9.97 12.79 -0.61
CA ALA A 126 9.22 13.73 0.22
C ALA A 126 7.83 14.04 -0.38
N GLN A 127 7.74 14.15 -1.71
CA GLN A 127 6.47 14.31 -2.40
C GLN A 127 5.59 13.06 -2.30
N ALA A 128 6.15 11.86 -2.49
CA ALA A 128 5.41 10.61 -2.32
C ALA A 128 4.84 10.46 -0.90
N ILE A 129 5.63 10.78 0.13
CA ILE A 129 5.18 10.78 1.53
C ILE A 129 4.12 11.87 1.76
N THR A 130 4.25 13.04 1.12
CA THR A 130 3.24 14.11 1.24
C THR A 130 1.88 13.66 0.73
N THR A 131 1.82 12.93 -0.39
CA THR A 131 0.56 12.35 -0.88
C THR A 131 -0.01 11.33 0.10
N LYS A 132 0.83 10.53 0.78
CA LYS A 132 0.37 9.63 1.86
C LYS A 132 -0.15 10.36 3.08
N ILE A 133 0.46 11.50 3.44
CA ILE A 133 -0.03 12.37 4.50
C ILE A 133 -1.43 12.91 4.16
N GLU A 134 -1.63 13.40 2.94
CA GLU A 134 -2.92 13.91 2.46
C GLU A 134 -4.00 12.82 2.50
N GLU A 135 -3.68 11.61 2.02
CA GLU A 135 -4.57 10.45 2.09
C GLU A 135 -4.98 10.16 3.55
N VAL A 136 -4.02 10.09 4.47
CA VAL A 136 -4.31 9.82 5.90
C VAL A 136 -5.09 10.95 6.56
N GLN A 137 -4.84 12.21 6.19
CA GLN A 137 -5.59 13.36 6.70
C GLN A 137 -7.04 13.34 6.27
N ALA A 138 -7.30 13.01 5.00
CA ALA A 138 -8.66 12.83 4.49
C ALA A 138 -9.41 11.75 5.28
N MET A 139 -8.77 10.60 5.53
CA MET A 139 -9.35 9.52 6.35
C MET A 139 -9.67 9.98 7.78
N LEU A 140 -8.79 10.77 8.39
CA LEU A 140 -9.03 11.35 9.72
C LEU A 140 -10.18 12.35 9.73
N ALA A 141 -10.35 13.10 8.65
CA ALA A 141 -11.45 14.03 8.47
C ALA A 141 -12.79 13.33 8.15
N GLY A 142 -12.78 12.01 7.91
CA GLY A 142 -13.95 11.26 7.49
C GLY A 142 -14.33 11.53 6.03
N GLU A 143 -13.40 12.02 5.22
CA GLU A 143 -13.60 12.24 3.79
C GLU A 143 -13.62 10.91 3.04
N MET A 144 -14.49 10.85 2.03
CA MET A 144 -14.60 9.72 1.13
C MET A 144 -13.92 10.06 -0.19
N ARG A 145 -13.53 9.03 -0.92
CA ARG A 145 -12.94 9.08 -2.25
C ARG A 145 -13.65 8.02 -3.07
N ALA A 146 -14.08 8.43 -4.23
CA ALA A 146 -14.78 7.57 -5.17
C ALA A 146 -14.37 7.93 -6.59
N ARG A 147 -14.76 7.10 -7.52
CA ARG A 147 -14.63 7.37 -8.95
C ARG A 147 -15.90 6.96 -9.66
N TYR A 148 -16.20 7.58 -10.79
CA TYR A 148 -17.36 7.22 -11.60
C TYR A 148 -17.06 7.20 -13.09
N ILE A 149 -17.88 6.46 -13.82
CA ILE A 149 -17.96 6.50 -15.28
C ILE A 149 -19.34 7.00 -15.64
N LEU A 150 -19.43 8.21 -16.20
CA LEU A 150 -20.67 8.76 -16.77
C LEU A 150 -20.77 8.45 -18.25
N VAL A 151 -21.93 7.97 -18.68
CA VAL A 151 -22.28 7.66 -20.08
C VAL A 151 -23.70 8.14 -20.39
N GLU A 152 -24.02 8.31 -21.68
CA GLU A 152 -25.31 8.87 -22.11
C GLU A 152 -26.50 7.93 -21.89
N THR A 153 -26.28 6.61 -21.90
CA THR A 153 -27.36 5.62 -21.88
C THR A 153 -27.19 4.57 -20.78
N GLU A 154 -28.30 4.07 -20.25
CA GLU A 154 -28.33 2.99 -19.26
C GLU A 154 -27.64 1.72 -19.80
N GLY A 155 -27.86 1.39 -21.08
CA GLY A 155 -27.24 0.24 -21.73
C GLY A 155 -25.72 0.30 -21.70
N SER A 156 -25.13 1.46 -21.99
CA SER A 156 -23.68 1.65 -21.89
C SER A 156 -23.16 1.48 -20.46
N ALA A 157 -23.93 1.91 -19.45
CA ALA A 157 -23.55 1.75 -18.05
C ALA A 157 -23.60 0.28 -17.61
N LEU A 158 -24.59 -0.48 -18.08
CA LEU A 158 -24.68 -1.93 -17.85
C LEU A 158 -23.52 -2.69 -18.51
N GLU A 159 -23.14 -2.32 -19.74
CA GLU A 159 -21.97 -2.90 -20.40
C GLU A 159 -20.67 -2.63 -19.64
N ILE A 160 -20.52 -1.46 -19.02
CA ILE A 160 -19.36 -1.14 -18.17
C ILE A 160 -19.29 -2.09 -16.97
N LEU A 161 -20.41 -2.31 -16.28
CA LEU A 161 -20.46 -3.26 -15.15
C LEU A 161 -20.05 -4.68 -15.58
N GLU A 162 -20.55 -5.14 -16.73
CA GLU A 162 -20.20 -6.44 -17.28
C GLU A 162 -18.70 -6.54 -17.58
N LYS A 163 -18.12 -5.52 -18.23
CA LYS A 163 -16.68 -5.48 -18.52
C LYS A 163 -15.84 -5.52 -17.25
N ILE A 164 -16.20 -4.75 -16.22
CA ILE A 164 -15.46 -4.75 -14.96
C ILE A 164 -15.57 -6.11 -14.26
N ALA A 165 -16.75 -6.73 -14.28
CA ALA A 165 -16.94 -8.09 -13.75
C ALA A 165 -16.07 -9.14 -14.48
N GLN A 166 -15.75 -8.91 -15.75
CA GLN A 166 -14.82 -9.73 -16.55
C GLN A 166 -13.34 -9.35 -16.35
N GLY A 167 -13.03 -8.45 -15.41
CA GLY A 167 -11.66 -8.06 -15.06
C GLY A 167 -11.12 -6.86 -15.84
N ALA A 168 -11.97 -6.10 -16.53
CA ALA A 168 -11.54 -4.84 -17.14
C ALA A 168 -11.17 -3.81 -16.07
N ASP A 169 -10.11 -3.04 -16.34
CA ASP A 169 -9.67 -1.96 -15.47
C ASP A 169 -10.64 -0.77 -15.55
N PHE A 170 -11.18 -0.37 -14.41
CA PHE A 170 -12.13 0.73 -14.30
C PHE A 170 -11.55 2.05 -14.84
N SER A 171 -10.31 2.39 -14.47
CA SER A 171 -9.70 3.68 -14.88
C SER A 171 -9.55 3.76 -16.39
N LYS A 172 -9.16 2.66 -17.05
CA LYS A 172 -9.06 2.58 -18.51
C LYS A 172 -10.43 2.72 -19.17
N LEU A 173 -11.47 2.07 -18.62
CA LEU A 173 -12.83 2.23 -19.14
C LEU A 173 -13.32 3.67 -18.97
N ALA A 174 -13.04 4.32 -17.84
CA ALA A 174 -13.37 5.72 -17.61
C ALA A 174 -12.71 6.64 -18.64
N GLN A 175 -11.42 6.46 -18.90
CA GLN A 175 -10.68 7.23 -19.91
C GLN A 175 -11.21 7.04 -21.33
N GLN A 176 -11.74 5.86 -21.65
CA GLN A 176 -12.20 5.52 -23.00
C GLN A 176 -13.66 5.86 -23.25
N LEU A 177 -14.52 5.68 -22.24
CA LEU A 177 -15.97 5.67 -22.41
C LEU A 177 -16.66 6.82 -21.69
N SER A 178 -16.04 7.41 -20.67
CA SER A 178 -16.72 8.41 -19.88
C SER A 178 -16.81 9.75 -20.61
N ILE A 179 -18.00 10.36 -20.58
CA ILE A 179 -18.24 11.72 -21.05
C ILE A 179 -17.97 12.78 -19.97
N ALA A 180 -17.48 12.37 -18.78
CA ALA A 180 -17.19 13.27 -17.67
C ALA A 180 -15.87 14.03 -17.82
N PRO A 181 -15.73 15.25 -17.27
CA PRO A 181 -14.47 16.00 -17.32
C PRO A 181 -13.27 15.29 -16.68
N ASN A 182 -13.52 14.43 -15.69
CA ASN A 182 -12.51 13.65 -14.98
C ASN A 182 -12.20 12.28 -15.65
N ALA A 183 -12.72 12.02 -16.85
CA ALA A 183 -12.46 10.78 -17.60
C ALA A 183 -10.95 10.47 -17.73
N ASN A 184 -10.15 11.48 -18.09
CA ASN A 184 -8.69 11.34 -18.23
C ASN A 184 -7.98 10.95 -16.91
N GLN A 185 -8.60 11.24 -15.77
CA GLN A 185 -8.11 10.88 -14.43
C GLN A 185 -8.68 9.52 -13.96
N GLY A 186 -9.24 8.72 -14.87
CA GLY A 186 -9.85 7.44 -14.51
C GLY A 186 -11.20 7.59 -13.79
N GLY A 187 -11.85 8.75 -13.92
CA GLY A 187 -13.12 9.05 -13.26
C GLY A 187 -13.00 9.44 -11.79
N ASP A 188 -11.79 9.67 -11.28
CA ASP A 188 -11.53 10.02 -9.87
C ASP A 188 -12.25 11.33 -9.48
N LEU A 189 -12.94 11.30 -8.34
CA LEU A 189 -13.60 12.46 -7.75
C LEU A 189 -12.68 13.23 -6.79
N GLY A 190 -11.52 12.67 -6.44
CA GLY A 190 -10.73 13.15 -5.32
C GLY A 190 -11.40 12.85 -3.98
N PHE A 191 -10.85 13.42 -2.91
CA PHE A 191 -11.46 13.38 -1.59
C PHE A 191 -12.59 14.40 -1.50
N PHE A 192 -13.68 14.01 -0.85
CA PHE A 192 -14.83 14.86 -0.62
C PHE A 192 -15.46 14.58 0.76
N GLY A 193 -15.93 15.66 1.39
CA GLY A 193 -16.72 15.62 2.61
C GLY A 193 -18.23 15.59 2.35
N PRO A 194 -19.04 15.51 3.42
CA PRO A 194 -20.50 15.57 3.31
C PRO A 194 -20.98 16.87 2.65
N GLY A 195 -21.84 16.76 1.64
CA GLY A 195 -22.43 17.89 0.92
C GLY A 195 -21.58 18.48 -0.19
N GLU A 196 -20.41 17.92 -0.51
CA GLU A 196 -19.54 18.39 -1.59
C GLU A 196 -19.86 17.77 -2.96
N LEU A 197 -20.67 16.70 -2.99
CA LEU A 197 -21.12 16.05 -4.23
C LEU A 197 -22.63 16.25 -4.48
N MET A 198 -23.07 15.84 -5.68
CA MET A 198 -24.50 15.70 -5.95
C MET A 198 -25.11 14.67 -4.99
N PRO A 199 -26.29 14.95 -4.38
CA PRO A 199 -26.90 14.07 -3.38
C PRO A 199 -27.03 12.60 -3.83
N GLU A 200 -27.36 12.38 -5.10
CA GLU A 200 -27.52 11.05 -5.69
C GLU A 200 -26.20 10.27 -5.72
N ILE A 201 -25.08 10.95 -5.96
CA ILE A 201 -23.74 10.35 -5.96
C ILE A 201 -23.30 10.07 -4.53
N GLU A 202 -23.48 11.06 -3.64
CA GLU A 202 -23.08 10.96 -2.24
C GLU A 202 -23.81 9.82 -1.52
N GLU A 203 -25.13 9.73 -1.66
CA GLU A 203 -25.94 8.68 -1.05
C GLU A 203 -25.51 7.28 -1.51
N VAL A 204 -25.16 7.14 -2.79
CA VAL A 204 -24.67 5.87 -3.34
C VAL A 204 -23.31 5.53 -2.76
N VAL A 205 -22.35 6.47 -2.75
CA VAL A 205 -21.01 6.18 -2.21
C VAL A 205 -21.06 5.80 -0.73
N MET A 206 -21.88 6.47 0.07
CA MET A 206 -22.00 6.17 1.51
C MET A 206 -22.47 4.74 1.79
N LYS A 207 -23.26 4.14 0.89
CA LYS A 207 -23.77 2.76 1.04
C LYS A 207 -22.76 1.70 0.59
N LEU A 208 -21.78 2.07 -0.23
CA LEU A 208 -20.78 1.15 -0.76
C LEU A 208 -19.72 0.81 0.29
N LYS A 209 -19.21 -0.41 0.23
CA LYS A 209 -17.93 -0.78 0.85
C LYS A 209 -16.78 -0.35 -0.04
N VAL A 210 -15.58 -0.22 0.55
CA VAL A 210 -14.36 0.08 -0.19
C VAL A 210 -14.15 -0.97 -1.29
N GLY A 211 -13.92 -0.50 -2.51
CA GLY A 211 -13.75 -1.34 -3.71
C GLY A 211 -15.05 -1.78 -4.39
N GLU A 212 -16.21 -1.59 -3.74
CA GLU A 212 -17.50 -1.99 -4.28
C GLU A 212 -17.98 -1.05 -5.39
N LEU A 213 -18.67 -1.61 -6.39
CA LEU A 213 -19.32 -0.88 -7.47
C LEU A 213 -20.80 -0.65 -7.15
N SER A 214 -21.31 0.52 -7.51
CA SER A 214 -22.75 0.79 -7.47
C SER A 214 -23.49 0.00 -8.56
N PRO A 215 -24.80 -0.23 -8.40
CA PRO A 215 -25.68 -0.41 -9.55
C PRO A 215 -25.63 0.83 -10.46
N VAL A 216 -26.25 0.75 -11.64
CA VAL A 216 -26.41 1.93 -12.50
C VAL A 216 -27.26 2.97 -11.79
N VAL A 217 -26.79 4.21 -11.76
CA VAL A 217 -27.47 5.35 -11.16
C VAL A 217 -27.82 6.34 -12.25
N GLU A 218 -29.09 6.71 -12.36
CA GLU A 218 -29.56 7.73 -13.30
C GLU A 218 -29.30 9.13 -12.72
N LEU A 219 -28.72 10.00 -13.54
CA LEU A 219 -28.54 11.42 -13.28
C LEU A 219 -29.27 12.24 -14.36
N PRO A 220 -29.55 13.53 -14.13
CA PRO A 220 -30.13 14.41 -15.16
C PRO A 220 -29.31 14.50 -16.45
N VAL A 221 -28.02 14.15 -16.40
CA VAL A 221 -27.05 14.28 -17.50
C VAL A 221 -26.62 12.93 -18.09
N GLY A 222 -27.20 11.82 -17.63
CA GLY A 222 -26.85 10.47 -18.11
C GLY A 222 -26.88 9.43 -17.01
N TYR A 223 -26.04 8.40 -17.13
CA TYR A 223 -26.00 7.26 -16.22
C TYR A 223 -24.60 7.04 -15.71
N ILE A 224 -24.45 6.77 -14.42
CA ILE A 224 -23.16 6.54 -13.79
C ILE A 224 -23.04 5.13 -13.20
N VAL A 225 -21.80 4.64 -13.21
CA VAL A 225 -21.33 3.55 -12.35
C VAL A 225 -20.27 4.12 -11.43
N VAL A 226 -20.46 3.99 -10.13
CA VAL A 226 -19.58 4.55 -9.10
C VAL A 226 -18.79 3.43 -8.43
N GLN A 227 -17.54 3.69 -8.05
CA GLN A 227 -16.75 2.83 -7.19
C GLN A 227 -16.21 3.61 -6.00
N ARG A 228 -16.36 3.06 -4.80
CA ARG A 228 -15.76 3.63 -3.58
C ARG A 228 -14.29 3.21 -3.45
N LEU A 229 -13.42 4.15 -3.09
CA LEU A 229 -11.96 3.93 -3.05
C LEU A 229 -11.35 3.90 -1.63
N ASN A 230 -12.04 4.46 -0.62
CA ASN A 230 -11.61 4.40 0.79
C ASN A 230 -12.77 4.33 1.79
#